data_AF-A0A5B8Z6C1-F1
#
_entry.id   AF-A0A5B8Z6C1-F1
#
_cell.length_a   1.000
_cell.length_b   1.000
_cell.length_c   1.000
_cell.angle_alpha   90.00
_cell.angle_beta   90.00
_cell.angle_gamma   90.00
#
_symmetry.space_group_name_H-M   'P 1'
#
loop_
_entity.id
_entity.type
_entity.pdbx_description
1 polymer ?
#
loop_
_entity_poly.entity_id
_entity_poly.type
_entity_poly.pdbx_seq_one_letter_code
_entity_poly.pdbx_strand_id
1 'polypeptide(L)'
;MKNDLIVAKWKFVDSRKEKVDLFIMNHALPSDIVITQDIGLASTLLLKGVYVLSPKGILYEEKENHTALDMRYLSSKARRRGIYGKGPKPYSREDRLRFVKELTKILSKFEGKR
;
A
#
# COMPACT_ATOMS: atom_id res chain seq x y z
N MET A 1 15.10 -25.86 13.25
CA MET A 1 14.65 -25.10 12.06
C MET A 1 15.46 -23.82 11.99
N LYS A 2 16.43 -23.76 11.07
CA LYS A 2 17.10 -22.49 10.79
C LYS A 2 16.08 -21.59 10.11
N ASN A 3 15.83 -20.45 10.74
CA ASN A 3 15.07 -19.36 10.15
C ASN A 3 15.94 -18.85 9.00
N ASP A 4 15.79 -19.43 7.80
CA ASP A 4 16.38 -18.89 6.57
C ASP A 4 15.65 -17.59 6.31
N LEU A 5 16.12 -16.55 6.99
CA LEU A 5 15.61 -15.19 6.95
C LEU A 5 15.54 -14.77 5.48
N ILE A 6 14.32 -14.56 5.00
CA ILE A 6 14.04 -13.87 3.75
C ILE A 6 14.93 -12.63 3.73
N VAL A 7 15.88 -12.59 2.79
CA VAL A 7 16.80 -11.46 2.63
C VAL A 7 15.98 -10.27 2.16
N ALA A 8 15.50 -9.46 3.10
CA ALA A 8 14.82 -8.22 2.77
C ALA A 8 15.81 -7.30 2.07
N LYS A 9 15.55 -7.00 0.80
CA LYS A 9 16.38 -6.10 0.00
C LYS A 9 15.90 -4.66 0.19
N TRP A 10 16.68 -3.87 0.92
CA TRP A 10 16.42 -2.44 1.07
C TRP A 10 16.85 -1.68 -0.18
N LYS A 11 16.00 -0.75 -0.63
CA LYS A 11 16.33 0.18 -1.71
C LYS A 11 16.15 1.60 -1.22
N PHE A 12 17.25 2.36 -1.24
CA PHE A 12 17.25 3.79 -0.99
C PHE A 12 17.07 4.54 -2.31
N VAL A 13 16.28 5.62 -2.28
CA VAL A 13 16.03 6.51 -3.40
C VAL A 13 16.29 7.95 -2.97
N ASP A 14 16.41 8.85 -3.96
CA ASP A 14 16.60 10.29 -3.73
C ASP A 14 15.49 10.88 -2.84
N SER A 15 15.86 11.85 -1.98
CA SER A 15 14.96 12.46 -0.99
C SER A 15 13.96 13.46 -1.56
N ARG A 16 14.03 13.76 -2.86
CA ARG A 16 13.05 14.60 -3.54
C ARG A 16 11.66 13.98 -3.47
N LYS A 17 10.66 14.86 -3.47
CA LYS A 17 9.25 14.49 -3.46
C LYS A 17 8.95 13.49 -4.60
N GLU A 18 8.10 12.50 -4.32
CA GLU A 18 7.58 11.48 -5.26
C GLU A 18 8.61 10.47 -5.80
N LYS A 19 9.90 10.52 -5.40
CA LYS A 19 10.91 9.56 -5.89
C LYS A 19 10.64 8.11 -5.52
N VAL A 20 10.11 7.88 -4.32
CA VAL A 20 9.69 6.54 -3.86
C VAL A 20 8.54 6.03 -4.73
N ASP A 21 7.52 6.86 -4.95
CA ASP A 21 6.35 6.50 -5.74
C ASP A 21 6.76 6.15 -7.18
N LEU A 22 7.58 7.01 -7.81
CA LEU A 22 8.12 6.76 -9.15
C LEU A 22 8.96 5.47 -9.21
N PHE A 23 9.79 5.22 -8.19
CA PHE A 23 10.57 3.99 -8.13
C PHE A 23 9.65 2.76 -8.09
N ILE A 24 8.67 2.74 -7.20
CA ILE A 24 7.72 1.63 -7.07
C ILE A 24 6.93 1.46 -8.37
N MET A 25 6.41 2.55 -8.94
CA MET A 25 5.68 2.52 -10.21
C MET A 25 6.51 1.94 -11.35
N ASN A 26 7.82 2.22 -11.41
CA ASN A 26 8.68 1.73 -12.48
C ASN A 26 9.12 0.27 -12.30
N HIS A 27 9.17 -0.24 -11.06
CA HIS A 27 9.70 -1.57 -10.78
C HIS A 27 8.62 -2.60 -10.46
N ALA A 28 7.41 -2.18 -10.08
CA ALA A 28 6.29 -3.09 -9.85
C ALA A 28 5.77 -3.65 -11.18
N LEU A 29 5.62 -4.97 -11.21
CA LEU A 29 5.13 -5.76 -12.33
C LEU A 29 3.71 -6.30 -12.05
N PRO A 30 2.95 -6.67 -13.10
CA PRO A 30 1.65 -7.30 -12.90
C PRO A 30 1.76 -8.51 -11.97
N SER A 31 0.79 -8.64 -11.06
CA SER A 31 0.75 -9.66 -10.00
C SER A 31 1.70 -9.45 -8.81
N ASP A 32 2.56 -8.43 -8.80
CA ASP A 32 3.26 -8.03 -7.58
C ASP A 32 2.27 -7.57 -6.50
N ILE A 33 2.73 -7.59 -5.24
CA ILE A 33 1.97 -7.11 -4.09
C ILE A 33 2.67 -5.88 -3.51
N VAL A 34 1.99 -4.75 -3.48
CA VAL A 34 2.49 -3.50 -2.89
C VAL A 34 1.70 -3.17 -1.63
N ILE A 35 2.42 -2.93 -0.53
CA ILE A 35 1.82 -2.48 0.73
C ILE A 35 1.96 -0.96 0.85
N THR A 36 0.85 -0.22 0.81
CA THR A 36 0.86 1.24 0.92
C THR A 36 -0.43 1.81 1.52
N GLN A 37 -0.33 2.97 2.17
CA GLN A 37 -1.50 3.79 2.57
C GLN A 37 -1.75 4.95 1.59
N ASP A 38 -0.89 5.09 0.58
CA ASP A 38 -0.99 6.13 -0.42
C ASP A 38 -2.00 5.73 -1.50
N ILE A 39 -3.19 6.33 -1.45
CA ILE A 39 -4.26 6.10 -2.43
C ILE A 39 -3.85 6.50 -3.86
N GLY A 40 -3.06 7.57 -4.03
CA GLY A 40 -2.63 8.00 -5.36
C GLY A 40 -1.73 6.96 -6.01
N LEU A 41 -0.74 6.48 -5.26
CA LEU A 41 0.11 5.37 -5.68
C LEU A 41 -0.72 4.10 -5.90
N ALA A 42 -1.63 3.77 -5.00
CA ALA A 42 -2.51 2.60 -5.13
C ALA A 42 -3.31 2.62 -6.44
N SER A 43 -3.98 3.73 -6.75
CA SER A 43 -4.74 3.90 -8.00
C SER A 43 -3.86 3.67 -9.23
N THR A 44 -2.63 4.21 -9.25
CA THR A 44 -1.72 4.02 -10.39
C THR A 44 -1.24 2.58 -10.54
N LEU A 45 -1.03 1.86 -9.44
CA LEU A 45 -0.55 0.48 -9.43
C LEU A 45 -1.66 -0.51 -9.79
N LEU A 46 -2.90 -0.24 -9.40
CA LEU A 46 -4.06 -1.05 -9.78
C LEU A 46 -4.20 -1.14 -11.31
N LEU A 47 -4.02 -0.02 -12.02
CA LEU A 47 -4.03 0.02 -13.48
C LEU A 47 -2.93 -0.84 -14.13
N LYS A 48 -1.87 -1.18 -13.38
CA LYS A 48 -0.78 -2.07 -13.82
C LYS A 48 -1.04 -3.55 -13.49
N GLY A 49 -2.20 -3.90 -12.92
CA GLY A 49 -2.49 -5.26 -12.48
C GLY A 49 -1.72 -5.68 -11.22
N VAL A 50 -1.27 -4.72 -10.42
CA VAL A 50 -0.58 -4.95 -9.14
C VAL A 50 -1.63 -5.09 -8.03
N TYR A 51 -1.45 -6.05 -7.11
CA TYR A 51 -2.25 -6.13 -5.89
C TYR A 51 -1.80 -5.06 -4.91
N VAL A 52 -2.69 -4.16 -4.51
CA VAL A 52 -2.36 -3.11 -3.54
C VAL A 52 -3.12 -3.33 -2.24
N LEU A 53 -2.40 -3.45 -1.13
CA LEU A 53 -2.96 -3.71 0.20
C LEU A 53 -2.49 -2.63 1.18
N SER A 54 -3.39 -2.11 2.01
CA SER A 54 -2.98 -1.22 3.10
C SER A 54 -2.46 -2.02 4.31
N PRO A 55 -1.59 -1.44 5.15
CA PRO A 55 -1.20 -2.03 6.44
C PRO A 55 -2.36 -2.37 7.38
N LYS A 56 -3.56 -1.83 7.14
CA LYS A 56 -4.79 -2.13 7.88
C LYS A 56 -5.59 -3.29 7.29
N GLY A 57 -5.06 -3.96 6.27
CA GLY A 57 -5.73 -5.07 5.60
C GLY A 57 -6.90 -4.65 4.70
N ILE A 58 -6.90 -3.41 4.21
CA ILE A 58 -7.84 -2.96 3.17
C ILE A 58 -7.19 -3.23 1.82
N LEU A 59 -7.76 -4.12 1.03
CA LEU A 59 -7.39 -4.35 -0.36
C LEU A 59 -7.98 -3.21 -1.21
N TYR A 60 -7.15 -2.57 -2.03
CA TYR A 60 -7.65 -1.56 -2.96
C TYR A 60 -8.19 -2.25 -4.22
N GLU A 61 -9.33 -1.78 -4.71
CA GLU A 61 -9.96 -2.24 -5.95
C GLU A 61 -10.29 -1.03 -6.84
N GLU A 62 -10.33 -1.23 -8.16
CA GLU A 62 -10.57 -0.13 -9.12
C GLU A 62 -11.88 0.62 -8.85
N LYS A 63 -12.90 -0.06 -8.31
CA LYS A 63 -14.24 0.50 -8.09
C LYS A 63 -14.37 1.39 -6.84
N GLU A 64 -13.48 1.32 -5.85
CA GLU A 64 -13.68 2.01 -4.56
C GLU A 64 -12.94 3.36 -4.43
N ASN A 65 -12.17 3.78 -5.44
CA ASN A 65 -11.21 4.89 -5.26
C ASN A 65 -11.79 6.31 -5.25
N HIS A 66 -13.04 6.53 -5.66
CA HIS A 66 -13.59 7.90 -5.75
C HIS A 66 -13.70 8.57 -4.37
N THR A 67 -14.34 7.93 -3.40
CA THR A 67 -14.55 8.49 -2.05
C THR A 67 -13.23 8.69 -1.28
N ALA A 68 -12.25 7.82 -1.50
CA ALA A 68 -10.96 7.88 -0.83
C ALA A 68 -10.08 9.02 -1.36
N LEU A 69 -10.11 9.27 -2.68
CA LEU A 69 -9.43 10.40 -3.32
C LEU A 69 -10.00 11.75 -2.84
N ASP A 70 -11.31 11.86 -2.69
CA ASP A 70 -11.97 13.06 -2.16
C ASP A 70 -11.54 13.36 -0.73
N MET A 71 -11.50 12.34 0.15
CA MET A 71 -11.02 12.50 1.53
C MET A 71 -9.54 12.91 1.61
N ARG A 72 -8.71 12.45 0.66
CA ARG A 72 -7.31 12.87 0.55
C ARG A 72 -7.18 14.32 0.09
N TYR A 73 -7.98 14.74 -0.88
CA TYR A 73 -8.04 16.13 -1.32
C TYR A 73 -8.45 17.06 -0.18
N LEU A 74 -9.49 16.70 0.57
CA LEU A 74 -9.95 17.41 1.76
C LEU A 74 -8.85 17.48 2.84
N SER A 75 -8.16 16.37 3.12
CA SER A 75 -7.06 16.32 4.09
C SER A 75 -5.84 17.13 3.66
N SER A 76 -5.54 17.17 2.35
CA SER A 76 -4.50 18.02 1.77
C SER A 76 -4.86 19.50 1.91
N LYS A 77 -6.11 19.86 1.63
CA LYS A 77 -6.65 21.23 1.77
C LYS A 77 -6.66 21.68 3.25
N ALA A 78 -6.96 20.79 4.19
CA ALA A 78 -6.91 21.08 5.62
C ALA A 78 -5.47 21.37 6.10
N ARG A 79 -4.49 20.58 5.66
CA ARG A 79 -3.07 20.83 5.97
C ARG A 79 -2.57 22.18 5.42
N ARG A 80 -2.98 22.56 4.20
CA ARG A 80 -2.66 23.89 3.63
C ARG A 80 -3.23 25.05 4.45
N ARG A 81 -4.28 24.81 5.24
CA ARG A 81 -4.89 25.79 6.15
C ARG A 81 -4.31 25.71 7.58
N GLY A 82 -3.21 24.99 7.78
CA GLY A 82 -2.57 24.83 9.09
C GLY A 82 -3.29 23.87 10.04
N ILE A 83 -4.31 23.14 9.58
CA ILE A 83 -5.02 22.14 10.39
C ILE A 83 -4.31 20.80 10.22
N TYR A 84 -3.53 20.44 11.24
CA TYR A 84 -2.89 19.13 11.32
C TYR A 84 -3.75 18.19 12.17
N GLY A 85 -4.23 17.11 11.56
CA GLY A 85 -4.83 16.02 12.33
C GLY A 85 -3.78 15.31 13.19
N LYS A 86 -4.22 14.62 14.24
CA LYS A 86 -3.36 13.64 14.91
C LYS A 86 -2.92 12.60 13.87
N GLY A 87 -1.67 12.12 14.00
CA GLY A 87 -1.14 11.06 13.14
C GLY A 87 -2.07 9.84 13.11
N PRO A 88 -1.91 8.94 12.13
CA PRO A 88 -2.75 7.76 12.02
C PRO A 88 -2.78 7.00 13.35
N LYS A 89 -3.97 6.61 13.79
CA LYS A 89 -4.14 5.83 15.03
C LYS A 89 -3.27 4.56 14.96
N PRO A 90 -2.71 4.09 16.10
CA PRO A 90 -2.04 2.80 16.16
C PRO A 90 -2.92 1.69 15.58
N TYR A 91 -2.28 0.71 14.94
CA TYR A 91 -2.99 -0.44 14.38
C TYR A 91 -3.62 -1.28 15.48
N SER A 92 -4.93 -1.55 15.38
CA SER A 92 -5.62 -2.42 16.32
C SER A 92 -5.25 -3.89 16.09
N ARG A 93 -5.68 -4.77 17.01
CA ARG A 93 -5.53 -6.23 16.83
C ARG A 93 -6.32 -6.70 15.60
N GLU A 94 -7.50 -6.14 15.39
CA GLU A 94 -8.38 -6.40 14.25
C GLU A 94 -7.75 -5.96 12.94
N ASP A 95 -7.09 -4.80 12.88
CA ASP A 95 -6.34 -4.34 11.71
C ASP A 95 -5.25 -5.35 11.32
N ARG A 96 -4.48 -5.85 12.30
CA ARG A 96 -3.42 -6.83 12.08
C ARG A 96 -3.96 -8.18 11.59
N LEU A 97 -5.04 -8.67 12.21
CA LEU A 97 -5.70 -9.90 11.80
C LEU A 97 -6.25 -9.79 10.38
N ARG A 98 -6.86 -8.66 10.04
CA ARG A 98 -7.34 -8.38 8.68
C ARG A 98 -6.20 -8.35 7.69
N PHE A 99 -5.10 -7.66 8.00
CA PHE A 99 -3.91 -7.63 7.16
C PHE A 99 -3.37 -9.03 6.87
N VAL A 100 -3.17 -9.85 7.90
CA VAL A 100 -2.68 -11.23 7.73
C VAL A 100 -3.65 -12.06 6.88
N LYS A 101 -4.95 -11.95 7.14
CA LYS A 101 -5.98 -12.67 6.39
C LYS A 101 -5.96 -12.32 4.90
N GLU A 102 -5.99 -11.04 4.57
CA GLU A 102 -6.02 -10.59 3.18
C GLU A 102 -4.69 -10.87 2.46
N LEU A 103 -3.55 -10.65 3.12
CA LEU A 103 -2.25 -10.99 2.54
C LEU A 103 -2.14 -12.48 2.25
N THR A 104 -2.56 -13.35 3.19
CA THR A 104 -2.58 -14.80 2.99
C THR A 104 -3.47 -15.19 1.81
N LYS A 105 -4.66 -14.58 1.68
CA LYS A 105 -5.58 -14.81 0.56
C LYS A 105 -5.01 -14.39 -0.78
N ILE A 106 -4.20 -13.32 -0.83
CA ILE A 106 -3.52 -12.93 -2.07
C ILE A 106 -2.43 -13.95 -2.40
N LEU A 107 -1.58 -14.28 -1.41
CA LEU A 107 -0.47 -15.22 -1.59
C LEU A 107 -0.92 -16.62 -2.00
N SER A 108 -2.06 -17.11 -1.50
CA SER A 108 -2.59 -18.43 -1.88
C SER A 108 -2.95 -18.54 -3.37
N LYS A 109 -3.17 -17.43 -4.08
CA LYS A 109 -3.38 -17.44 -5.55
C LYS A 109 -2.12 -17.80 -6.35
N PHE A 110 -0.96 -17.77 -5.70
CA PHE A 110 0.34 -18.07 -6.25
C PHE A 110 0.90 -19.41 -5.74
N GLU A 111 0.24 -20.03 -4.78
CA GLU A 111 0.62 -21.34 -4.28
C GLU A 111 0.53 -22.38 -5.42
N GLY A 112 1.61 -23.12 -5.65
CA GLY A 112 1.68 -24.14 -6.71
C GLY A 112 1.93 -23.62 -8.13
N LYS A 113 1.99 -22.31 -8.36
CA LYS A 113 2.44 -21.73 -9.63
C LYS A 113 3.96 -21.62 -9.61
N ARG A 114 4.65 -22.60 -10.20
CA ARG A 114 6.08 -22.54 -10.50
C ARG A 114 6.31 -22.00 -11.91
#